data_AF-A0A9X9QBD3-F1
#
_entry.id   AF-A0A9X9QBD3-F1
#
_cell.length_a   1.000
_cell.length_b   1.000
_cell.length_c   1.000
_cell.angle_alpha   90.00
_cell.angle_beta   90.00
_cell.angle_gamma   90.00
#
_symmetry.space_group_name_H-M   'P 1'
#
loop_
_entity.id
_entity.type
_entity.pdbx_description
1 polymer ?
#
loop_
_entity_poly.entity_id
_entity_poly.type
_entity_poly.pdbx_seq_one_letter_code
_entity_poly.pdbx_strand_id
1 'polypeptide(L)' 'METRREWAEAHLNWTYEDWTSVLWTDETWVEDGRHSRECVKQITLSLNVVS' A
#
# COMPACT_ATOMS: atom_id res chain seq x y z
N MET A 1 -8.35 -2.05 21.20
CA MET A 1 -7.88 -1.04 20.24
C MET A 1 -6.39 -1.25 20.12
N GLU A 2 -5.96 -1.92 19.07
CA GLU A 2 -4.53 -2.09 18.78
C GLU A 2 -3.94 -0.70 18.52
N THR A 3 -2.94 -0.32 19.31
CA THR A 3 -2.31 0.98 19.18
C THR A 3 -1.23 0.94 18.10
N ARG A 4 -0.97 2.08 17.43
CA ARG A 4 0.06 2.21 16.39
C ARG A 4 1.42 1.61 16.78
N ARG A 5 1.74 1.62 18.08
CA ARG A 5 2.96 1.07 18.65
C ARG A 5 3.01 -0.46 18.57
N GLU A 6 1.95 -1.14 18.99
CA GLU A 6 1.89 -2.61 19.00
C GLU A 6 1.96 -3.16 17.57
N TRP A 7 1.25 -2.51 16.65
CA TRP A 7 1.30 -2.87 15.24
C TRP A 7 2.71 -2.69 14.66
N ALA A 8 3.37 -1.56 14.94
CA ALA A 8 4.74 -1.33 14.46
C ALA A 8 5.77 -2.31 15.05
N GLU A 9 5.66 -2.64 16.35
CA GLU A 9 6.54 -3.62 17.00
C GLU A 9 6.35 -5.02 16.41
N ALA A 10 5.11 -5.43 16.11
CA ALA A 10 4.82 -6.74 15.52
C ALA A 10 5.33 -6.90 14.07
N HIS A 11 5.42 -5.80 13.32
CA HIS A 11 5.77 -5.81 11.89
C HIS A 11 7.19 -5.29 11.61
N LEU A 12 7.99 -5.03 12.64
CA LEU A 12 9.33 -4.44 12.52
C LEU A 12 10.29 -5.30 11.67
N ASN A 13 10.13 -6.63 11.71
CA ASN A 13 11.00 -7.60 11.03
C ASN A 13 10.38 -8.15 9.73
N TRP A 14 9.30 -7.54 9.23
CA TRP A 14 8.72 -7.96 7.96
C TRP A 14 9.69 -7.71 6.81
N THR A 15 9.82 -8.72 5.96
CA THR A 15 10.59 -8.66 4.74
C THR A 15 9.84 -7.89 3.66
N TYR A 16 10.53 -7.56 2.57
CA TYR A 16 9.89 -6.91 1.43
C TYR A 16 8.76 -7.79 0.86
N GLU A 17 8.98 -9.10 0.78
CA GLU A 17 8.01 -10.09 0.34
C GLU A 17 6.75 -10.07 1.21
N ASP A 18 6.91 -10.01 2.54
CA ASP A 18 5.79 -9.92 3.48
C ASP A 18 4.94 -8.68 3.21
N TRP A 19 5.57 -7.51 3.03
CA TRP A 19 4.85 -6.27 2.68
C TRP A 19 4.12 -6.35 1.35
N THR A 20 4.73 -6.95 0.34
CA THR A 20 4.12 -7.09 -1.00
C THR A 20 2.96 -8.09 -1.05
N SER A 21 2.87 -8.99 -0.06
CA SER A 21 1.78 -9.95 0.06
C SER A 21 0.49 -9.33 0.62
N VAL A 22 0.57 -8.16 1.25
CA VAL A 22 -0.59 -7.49 1.85
C VAL A 22 -1.48 -6.88 0.78
N LEU A 23 -2.76 -7.25 0.82
CA LEU A 23 -3.80 -6.61 0.02
C LEU A 23 -4.33 -5.39 0.76
N TRP A 24 -3.88 -4.20 0.37
CA TRP A 24 -4.37 -2.93 0.91
C TRP A 24 -5.64 -2.49 0.19
N THR A 25 -6.63 -2.04 0.96
CA THR A 25 -7.87 -1.45 0.45
C THR A 25 -8.15 -0.16 1.19
N ASP A 26 -8.57 0.87 0.48
CA ASP A 26 -8.98 2.15 1.05
C ASP A 26 -10.17 2.70 0.27
N GLU A 27 -11.02 3.47 0.93
CA GLU A 27 -12.16 4.13 0.30
C GLU A 27 -11.83 5.61 0.08
N THR A 28 -11.97 6.07 -1.16
CA THR A 28 -11.83 7.48 -1.49
C THR A 28 -13.13 8.02 -2.05
N TRP A 29 -13.44 9.27 -1.71
CA TRP A 29 -14.58 9.97 -2.29
C TRP A 29 -14.23 10.38 -3.71
N VAL A 30 -15.02 9.90 -4.66
CA VAL A 30 -14.93 10.34 -6.06
C VAL A 30 -15.81 11.57 -6.21
N GLU A 31 -15.20 12.75 -6.36
CA GLU A 31 -15.93 13.96 -6.74
C GLU A 31 -16.43 13.83 -8.19
N ASP A 32 -17.67 14.25 -8.43
CA ASP A 32 -18.41 13.98 -9.66
C ASP A 32 -17.74 14.66 -10.88
N GLY A 33 -17.09 13.85 -11.73
CA GLY A 33 -16.35 14.34 -12.88
C GLY A 33 -15.59 13.27 -13.65
N ARG A 34 -16.31 12.23 -14.11
CA ARG A 34 -15.86 11.07 -14.93
C ARG A 34 -15.30 9.88 -14.15
N HIS A 35 -16.18 8.88 -13.97
CA HIS A 35 -15.83 7.52 -13.61
C HIS A 35 -14.84 6.91 -14.62
N SER A 36 -13.64 6.55 -14.17
CA SER A 36 -12.90 5.44 -14.77
C SER A 36 -12.68 4.40 -13.67
N ARG A 37 -13.07 3.15 -13.93
CA ARG A 37 -12.74 2.01 -13.05
C ARG A 37 -11.23 1.80 -13.15
N GLU A 38 -10.46 2.48 -12.30
CA GLU A 38 -9.05 2.13 -12.13
C GLU A 38 -8.97 0.96 -11.13
N CYS A 39 -8.81 -0.22 -11.72
CA CYS A 39 -8.41 -1.44 -11.03
C CYS A 39 -7.05 -1.22 -10.33
N VAL A 40 -6.87 -1.85 -9.16
CA VAL A 40 -5.67 -1.89 -8.34
C VAL A 40 -4.40 -2.02 -9.19
N LYS A 41 -3.51 -1.03 -9.16
CA LYS A 41 -2.20 -1.12 -9.80
C LYS A 41 -1.20 -1.67 -8.79
N GLN A 42 -0.71 -2.88 -9.04
CA GLN A 42 0.51 -3.42 -8.43
C GLN A 42 1.64 -2.44 -8.76
N ILE A 43 2.11 -1.66 -7.78
CA ILE A 43 3.23 -0.74 -7.98
C ILE A 43 4.52 -1.56 -7.95
N THR A 44 5.00 -1.99 -9.12
CA THR A 44 6.40 -2.40 -9.26
C THR A 44 7.26 -1.15 -9.20
N LEU A 45 7.86 -0.87 -8.04
CA LEU A 45 8.88 0.18 -7.92
C LEU A 45 10.16 -0.29 -8.63
N SER A 46 10.28 0.02 -9.92
CA SER A 46 11.59 -0.04 -10.60
C SER A 46 12.44 1.12 -10.06
N LEU A 47 13.42 0.79 -9.21
CA LEU A 47 14.47 1.72 -8.79
C LEU A 47 15.27 2.16 -10.02
N ASN A 48 14.98 3.34 -10.56
CA ASN A 48 15.94 4.05 -11.40
C ASN A 48 16.92 4.78 -10.47
N VAL A 49 17.99 4.09 -10.09
CA VAL A 49 19.20 4.76 -9.59
C VAL A 49 19.84 5.45 -10.79
N VAL A 50 19.68 6.77 -10.88
CA VAL A 50 20.48 7.59 -11.79
C VAL A 50 21.86 7.76 -11.16
N SER A 51 22.87 7.31 -11.90
CA SER A 51 24.31 7.44 -11.63
C SER A 51 24.77 8.90 -11.54
#